data_AF-A0A371R473-F1
#
_entry.id   AF-A0A371R473-F1
#
_cell.length_a   1.000
_cell.length_b   1.000
_cell.length_c   1.000
_cell.angle_alpha   90.00
_cell.angle_beta   90.00
_cell.angle_gamma   90.00
#
_symmetry.space_group_name_H-M   'P 1'
#
loop_
_entity.id
_entity.type
_entity.pdbx_description
1 polymer ?
#
loop_
_entity_poly.entity_id
_entity_poly.type
_entity_poly.pdbx_seq_one_letter_code
_entity_poly.pdbx_strand_id
1 'polypeptide(L)'
;MKELPRHKIKQALEREDYKLLSQLCLELLQADNWLEGWRKMEDLVRASGEYVLAKFMASAYALSRDDIYNVLSAATREFLARDVVVCLEKTAQVIVALSQQEDFANRRGPPTV
;
A
#
# COMPACT_ATOMS: atom_id res chain seq x y z
N MET A 1 -7.59 12.77 -4.61
CA MET A 1 -7.25 11.51 -3.92
C MET A 1 -7.78 10.35 -4.73
N LYS A 2 -6.96 9.36 -5.11
CA LYS A 2 -7.45 8.13 -5.75
C LYS A 2 -8.10 7.27 -4.67
N GLU A 3 -9.39 6.99 -4.81
CA GLU A 3 -10.07 5.98 -3.99
C GLU A 3 -9.49 4.60 -4.28
N LEU A 4 -9.50 3.73 -3.26
CA LEU A 4 -9.02 2.37 -3.41
C LEU A 4 -9.83 1.63 -4.49
N PRO A 5 -9.20 1.05 -5.53
CA PRO A 5 -9.93 0.39 -6.61
C PRO A 5 -10.39 -1.00 -6.18
N ARG A 6 -11.38 -1.05 -5.26
CA ARG A 6 -11.91 -2.29 -4.65
C ARG A 6 -12.35 -3.32 -5.70
N HIS A 7 -12.88 -2.87 -6.84
CA HIS A 7 -13.25 -3.75 -7.95
C HIS A 7 -12.03 -4.47 -8.56
N LYS A 8 -10.88 -3.79 -8.70
CA LYS A 8 -9.64 -4.40 -9.18
C LYS A 8 -9.08 -5.40 -8.18
N ILE A 9 -9.15 -5.08 -6.88
CA ILE A 9 -8.71 -6.00 -5.81
C ILE A 9 -9.53 -7.30 -5.88
N LYS A 10 -10.86 -7.18 -5.95
CA LYS A 10 -11.77 -8.32 -6.06
C LYS A 10 -11.47 -9.18 -7.29
N GLN A 11 -11.32 -8.54 -8.47
CA GLN A 11 -10.98 -9.26 -9.70
C GLN A 11 -9.62 -9.97 -9.63
N ALA A 12 -8.62 -9.34 -9.01
CA ALA A 12 -7.31 -9.92 -8.85
C ALA A 12 -7.34 -11.16 -7.93
N LEU A 13 -8.13 -11.11 -6.84
CA LEU A 13 -8.35 -12.26 -5.96
C LEU A 13 -9.09 -13.41 -6.66
N GLU A 14 -10.17 -13.11 -7.38
CA GLU A 14 -10.97 -14.11 -8.11
C GLU A 14 -10.17 -14.84 -9.20
N ARG A 15 -9.18 -14.16 -9.78
CA ARG A 15 -8.30 -14.71 -10.83
C ARG A 15 -6.97 -15.25 -10.30
N GLU A 16 -6.75 -15.19 -8.99
CA GLU A 16 -5.47 -15.49 -8.34
C GLU A 16 -4.28 -14.68 -8.94
N ASP A 17 -4.58 -13.50 -9.47
CA ASP A 17 -3.60 -12.59 -10.06
C ASP A 17 -2.95 -11.73 -8.97
N TYR A 18 -2.10 -12.36 -8.16
CA TYR A 18 -1.43 -11.71 -7.04
C TYR A 18 -0.35 -10.71 -7.48
N LYS A 19 0.10 -10.80 -8.74
CA LYS A 19 0.99 -9.80 -9.33
C LYS A 19 0.22 -8.49 -9.54
N LEU A 20 -1.00 -8.56 -10.07
CA LEU A 20 -1.87 -7.39 -10.17
C LEU A 20 -2.13 -6.77 -8.78
N LEU A 21 -2.40 -7.58 -7.74
CA LEU A 21 -2.54 -7.05 -6.37
C LEU A 21 -1.30 -6.27 -5.93
N SER A 22 -0.12 -6.77 -6.24
CA SER A 22 1.16 -6.11 -5.91
C SER A 22 1.34 -4.80 -6.67
N GLN A 23 0.90 -4.75 -7.93
CA GLN A 23 0.91 -3.54 -8.75
C GLN A 23 0.00 -2.44 -8.17
N LEU A 24 -1.16 -2.83 -7.62
CA LEU A 24 -2.09 -1.89 -6.99
C LEU A 24 -1.47 -1.17 -5.80
N CYS A 25 -0.50 -1.77 -5.09
CA CYS A 25 0.24 -1.08 -4.02
C CYS A 25 1.04 0.10 -4.57
N LEU A 26 1.73 -0.09 -5.70
CA LEU A 26 2.46 1.00 -6.36
C LEU A 26 1.51 2.05 -6.93
N GLU A 27 0.37 1.64 -7.53
CA GLU A 27 -0.65 2.58 -8.01
C GLU A 27 -1.20 3.46 -6.88
N LEU A 28 -1.44 2.88 -5.71
CA LEU A 28 -1.96 3.60 -4.53
C LEU A 28 -0.94 4.61 -3.99
N LEU A 29 0.33 4.23 -3.96
CA LEU A 29 1.45 5.11 -3.59
C LEU A 29 1.83 6.09 -4.70
N GLN A 30 1.21 5.98 -5.89
CA GLN A 30 1.58 6.73 -7.09
C GLN A 30 3.08 6.60 -7.41
N ALA A 31 3.63 5.40 -7.28
CA ALA A 31 5.04 5.12 -7.52
C ALA A 31 5.23 4.40 -8.86
N ASP A 32 6.25 4.80 -9.62
CA ASP A 32 6.55 4.21 -10.93
C ASP A 32 7.35 2.91 -10.81
N ASN A 33 8.03 2.72 -9.69
CA ASN A 33 8.85 1.54 -9.42
C ASN A 33 8.90 1.21 -7.93
N TRP A 34 9.40 0.03 -7.61
CA TRP A 34 9.48 -0.46 -6.24
C TRP A 34 10.37 0.40 -5.33
N LEU A 35 11.48 0.94 -5.83
CA LEU A 35 12.36 1.78 -5.01
C LEU A 35 11.67 3.07 -4.59
N GLU A 36 10.95 3.71 -5.51
CA GLU A 36 10.12 4.87 -5.21
C GLU A 36 8.97 4.50 -4.26
N GLY A 37 8.31 3.36 -4.49
CA GLY A 37 7.27 2.83 -3.62
C GLY A 37 7.75 2.66 -2.18
N TRP A 38 8.95 2.09 -2.00
CA TRP A 38 9.58 1.96 -0.68
C TRP A 38 9.85 3.31 -0.01
N ARG A 39 10.34 4.30 -0.75
CA ARG A 39 10.55 5.65 -0.22
C ARG A 39 9.24 6.28 0.27
N LYS A 40 8.20 6.25 -0.57
CA LYS A 40 6.88 6.81 -0.21
C LYS A 40 6.23 6.06 0.95
N MET A 41 6.40 4.75 1.01
CA MET A 41 5.92 3.94 2.14
C MET A 41 6.65 4.30 3.43
N GLU A 42 7.96 4.50 3.40
CA GLU A 42 8.74 4.94 4.55
C GLU A 42 8.28 6.31 5.08
N ASP A 43 8.01 7.25 4.18
CA ASP A 43 7.46 8.56 4.55
C ASP A 43 6.10 8.43 5.24
N LEU A 44 5.20 7.58 4.71
CA LEU A 44 3.90 7.29 5.32
C LEU A 44 4.02 6.62 6.68
N VAL A 45 4.88 5.62 6.80
CA VAL A 45 5.12 4.90 8.06
C VAL A 45 5.65 5.85 9.12
N ARG A 46 6.60 6.73 8.76
CA ARG A 46 7.16 7.71 9.68
C ARG A 46 6.12 8.74 10.14
N ALA A 47 5.29 9.22 9.22
CA ALA A 47 4.26 10.21 9.52
C ALA A 47 3.12 9.63 10.38
N SER A 48 2.74 8.37 10.15
CA SER A 48 1.60 7.72 10.81
C SER A 48 1.96 6.89 12.04
N GLY A 49 3.20 6.42 12.15
CA GLY A 49 3.62 5.41 13.15
C GLY A 49 3.18 3.98 12.82
N GLU A 50 2.55 3.74 11.66
CA GLU A 50 1.99 2.44 11.27
C GLU A 50 3.03 1.54 10.58
N TYR A 51 4.06 1.12 11.31
CA TYR A 51 5.18 0.31 10.77
C TYR A 51 4.77 -1.03 10.15
N VAL A 52 3.58 -1.54 10.47
CA VAL A 52 3.04 -2.76 9.86
C VAL A 52 2.90 -2.64 8.33
N LEU A 53 2.72 -1.42 7.81
CA LEU A 53 2.61 -1.16 6.37
C LEU A 53 3.90 -1.56 5.62
N ALA A 54 5.07 -1.39 6.22
CA ALA A 54 6.35 -1.81 5.63
C ALA A 54 6.43 -3.34 5.49
N LYS A 55 5.89 -4.09 6.46
CA LYS A 55 5.81 -5.56 6.38
C LYS A 55 4.93 -5.99 5.21
N PHE A 56 3.77 -5.36 5.05
CA PHE A 56 2.87 -5.72 3.95
C PHE A 56 3.39 -5.29 2.57
N MET A 57 4.15 -4.19 2.50
CA MET A 57 4.89 -3.79 1.30
C MET A 57 5.92 -4.85 0.89
N ALA A 58 6.57 -5.51 1.85
CA ALA A 58 7.46 -6.64 1.57
C ALA A 58 6.71 -7.84 0.96
N SER A 59 5.49 -8.13 1.44
CA SER A 59 4.62 -9.18 0.86
C SER A 59 4.24 -8.86 -0.60
N ALA A 60 3.91 -7.59 -0.88
CA ALA A 60 3.63 -7.14 -2.24
C ALA A 60 4.87 -7.25 -3.15
N TYR A 61 6.03 -6.83 -2.64
CA TYR A 61 7.28 -6.98 -3.39
C TYR A 61 7.55 -8.45 -3.72
N ALA A 62 7.49 -9.35 -2.73
CA ALA A 62 7.70 -10.78 -2.93
C ALA A 62 6.78 -11.38 -4.01
N LEU A 63 5.50 -10.99 -4.03
CA LEU A 63 4.54 -11.47 -5.03
C LEU A 63 4.74 -10.88 -6.43
N SER A 64 5.38 -9.71 -6.54
CA SER A 64 5.69 -9.07 -7.83
C SER A 64 6.92 -9.64 -8.54
N ARG A 65 7.78 -10.35 -7.78
CA ARG A 65 9.10 -10.80 -8.21
C ARG A 65 9.02 -12.24 -8.70
N ASP A 66 9.24 -12.48 -9.99
CA ASP A 66 9.11 -13.82 -10.60
C ASP A 66 9.98 -14.89 -9.96
N ASP A 67 11.21 -14.52 -9.62
CA ASP A 67 12.19 -15.34 -8.93
C ASP A 67 11.68 -15.79 -7.54
N ILE A 68 11.02 -14.91 -6.81
CA ILE A 68 10.41 -15.24 -5.50
C ILE A 68 9.10 -15.99 -5.71
N TYR A 69 8.18 -15.45 -6.52
CA TYR A 69 6.86 -15.99 -6.75
C TYR A 69 6.91 -17.48 -7.13
N ASN A 70 7.79 -17.84 -8.06
CA ASN A 70 7.87 -19.20 -8.61
C ASN A 70 8.36 -20.25 -7.60
N VAL A 71 9.12 -19.87 -6.57
CA VAL A 71 9.57 -20.80 -5.52
C VAL A 71 8.56 -20.97 -4.38
N LEU A 72 7.60 -20.04 -4.25
CA LEU A 72 6.57 -20.11 -3.21
C LEU A 72 5.49 -21.13 -3.56
N SER A 73 4.97 -21.81 -2.53
CA SER A 73 3.78 -22.65 -2.66
C SER A 73 2.53 -21.80 -2.94
N ALA A 74 1.49 -22.41 -3.52
CA ALA A 74 0.20 -21.73 -3.72
C ALA A 74 -0.37 -21.17 -2.40
N ALA A 75 -0.32 -21.95 -1.32
CA ALA A 75 -0.78 -21.53 -0.01
C ALA A 75 0.01 -20.33 0.54
N THR A 76 1.32 -20.29 0.33
CA THR A 76 2.15 -19.14 0.73
C THR A 76 1.83 -17.90 -0.09
N ARG A 77 1.61 -18.05 -1.40
CA ARG A 77 1.22 -16.93 -2.26
C ARG A 77 -0.13 -16.34 -1.85
N GLU A 78 -1.11 -17.19 -1.58
CA GLU A 78 -2.43 -16.77 -1.10
C GLU A 78 -2.32 -16.05 0.26
N PHE A 79 -1.52 -16.59 1.18
CA PHE A 79 -1.26 -15.96 2.47
C PHE A 79 -0.68 -14.55 2.32
N LEU A 80 0.34 -14.39 1.48
CA LEU A 80 0.92 -13.07 1.18
C LEU A 80 -0.09 -12.15 0.47
N ALA A 81 -0.96 -12.68 -0.40
CA ALA A 81 -1.97 -11.88 -1.09
C ALA A 81 -2.98 -11.28 -0.10
N ARG A 82 -3.35 -12.01 0.95
CA ARG A 82 -4.20 -11.48 2.03
C ARG A 82 -3.52 -10.33 2.77
N ASP A 83 -2.23 -10.46 3.07
CA ASP A 83 -1.42 -9.36 3.66
C ASP A 83 -1.41 -8.12 2.74
N VAL A 84 -1.30 -8.31 1.42
CA VAL A 84 -1.33 -7.21 0.44
C VAL A 84 -2.68 -6.49 0.43
N VAL A 85 -3.79 -7.22 0.53
CA VAL A 85 -5.13 -6.60 0.61
C VAL A 85 -5.22 -5.70 1.85
N VAL A 86 -4.75 -6.19 3.01
CA VAL A 86 -4.69 -5.39 4.24
C VAL A 86 -3.80 -4.15 4.05
N CYS A 87 -2.66 -4.29 3.37
CA CYS A 87 -1.79 -3.17 3.01
C CYS A 87 -2.57 -2.08 2.29
N LEU A 88 -3.28 -2.46 1.23
CA LEU A 88 -3.99 -1.55 0.35
C LEU A 88 -5.05 -0.77 1.14
N GLU A 89 -5.85 -1.46 1.94
CA GLU A 89 -6.90 -0.84 2.75
C GLU A 89 -6.33 0.11 3.80
N LYS A 90 -5.34 -0.34 4.57
CA LYS A 90 -4.75 0.46 5.65
C LYS A 90 -3.94 1.65 5.11
N THR A 91 -3.20 1.46 4.02
CA THR A 91 -2.46 2.55 3.35
C THR A 91 -3.41 3.63 2.85
N ALA A 92 -4.52 3.25 2.21
CA ALA A 92 -5.52 4.21 1.76
C ALA A 92 -6.13 5.00 2.93
N GLN A 93 -6.43 4.33 4.05
CA GLN A 93 -6.94 5.00 5.26
C GLN A 93 -5.91 5.99 5.84
N VAL A 94 -4.64 5.59 5.93
CA VAL A 94 -3.56 6.45 6.45
C VAL A 94 -3.36 7.69 5.58
N ILE A 95 -3.35 7.53 4.25
CA ILE A 95 -3.24 8.66 3.31
C ILE A 95 -4.37 9.66 3.53
N VAL A 96 -5.62 9.19 3.67
CA VAL A 96 -6.77 10.05 3.93
C VAL A 96 -6.65 10.75 5.28
N ALA A 97 -6.26 10.03 6.34
CA ALA A 97 -6.11 10.59 7.68
C ALA A 97 -5.03 11.68 7.74
N LEU A 98 -3.87 11.46 7.13
CA LEU A 98 -2.79 12.44 7.06
C LEU A 98 -3.20 13.68 6.25
N SER A 99 -3.87 13.50 5.11
CA SER A 99 -4.38 14.61 4.30
C SER A 99 -5.34 15.50 5.11
N GLN A 100 -6.22 14.89 5.91
CA GLN A 100 -7.13 15.62 6.78
C GLN A 100 -6.40 16.37 7.90
N GLN A 101 -5.34 15.81 8.47
CA GLN A 101 -4.52 16.49 9.48
C GLN A 101 -3.80 17.71 8.91
N GLU A 102 -3.24 17.61 7.71
CA GLU A 102 -2.60 18.74 7.01
C GLU A 102 -3.60 19.86 6.71
N ASP A 103 -4.81 19.51 6.23
CA ASP A 103 -5.88 20.48 6.00
C ASP A 103 -6.33 21.18 7.29
N PHE A 104 -6.43 20.45 8.40
CA PHE A 104 -6.75 21.02 9.71
C PHE A 104 -5.64 21.94 10.23
N ALA A 105 -4.37 21.58 10.03
CA ALA A 105 -3.23 22.40 10.42
C ALA A 105 -3.15 23.70 9.61
N ASN A 106 -3.35 23.64 8.30
CA ASN A 106 -3.36 24.81 7.41
C ASN A 106 -4.49 25.79 7.73
N ARG A 107 -5.66 25.30 8.15
CA ARG A 107 -6.81 26.16 8.51
C ARG A 107 -6.61 26.95 9.80
N ARG A 108 -5.68 26.57 10.67
CA ARG A 108 -5.48 27.28 11.95
C ARG A 108 -4.64 28.55 11.83
N GLY A 109 -3.93 28.77 10.71
CA GLY A 109 -3.02 29.91 10.53
C GLY A 109 -1.92 29.98 11.62
N PRO A 110 -0.87 30.80 11.44
CA PRO A 110 0.05 31.06 12.54
C PRO A 110 -0.70 31.80 13.66
N PRO A 111 -0.38 31.57 14.94
CA PRO A 111 -0.93 32.38 16.01
C PRO A 111 -0.54 33.84 15.74
N THR A 112 -1.54 34.70 15.57
CA THR A 112 -1.36 36.15 15.54
C THR A 112 -0.83 36.55 16.91
N VAL A 113 0.45 36.97 16.94
CA VAL A 113 1.06 37.65 18.10
C VAL A 113 0.57 39.09 18.14
#